data_AF-A0A9D9NNL8-F1
#
_entry.id   AF-A0A9D9NNL8-F1
#
_cell.length_a   1.000
_cell.length_b   1.000
_cell.length_c   1.000
_cell.angle_alpha   90.00
_cell.angle_beta   90.00
_cell.angle_gamma   90.00
#
_symmetry.space_group_name_H-M   'P 1'
#
loop_
_entity.id
_entity.type
_entity.pdbx_description
1 polymer ?
#
loop_
_entity_poly.entity_id
_entity_poly.type
_entity_poly.pdbx_seq_one_letter_code
_entity_poly.pdbx_strand_id
1 'polypeptide(L)'
;MKKSHKGLLILAVPFVLGFLAGYLVRGSRGGDRIEVRAEAPAESAAQTGAEECAECADEAEAVFDDVDGLGEKPERKEIIYYRDRLPYARLFADLNEAHLRVARQLGLQEIPKTREDFSHKGLVRIEDNEHLVVDELQYSIPYLTEGAAEELYRIARAFSDSLKSKNLLDYKLVVSSLLRTEEDVDRLRRSGNPNASDNSAHCYGTTFDITYTRYYSEDESEAFMQPFELTKVLGEVLLDEKNAARCLVKYEKQEHCFHITSCVK
;
A
#
# COMPACT_ATOMS: atom_id res chain seq x y z
N MET A 1 6.54 39.60 -29.29
CA MET A 1 7.86 39.47 -28.64
C MET A 1 7.92 38.13 -27.92
N LYS A 2 8.96 37.34 -28.23
CA LYS A 2 9.56 36.20 -27.51
C LYS A 2 8.68 35.01 -27.07
N LYS A 3 8.64 33.98 -27.93
CA LYS A 3 8.58 32.57 -27.51
C LYS A 3 9.88 32.24 -26.77
N SER A 4 9.80 31.64 -25.58
CA SER A 4 10.95 31.05 -24.89
C SER A 4 10.74 29.55 -24.79
N HIS A 5 11.70 28.81 -25.33
CA HIS A 5 11.73 27.36 -25.32
C HIS A 5 13.14 26.93 -24.93
N LYS A 6 13.18 25.92 -24.05
CA LYS A 6 14.20 24.87 -23.87
C LYS A 6 15.34 25.12 -22.88
N GLY A 7 15.53 24.11 -22.05
CA GLY A 7 16.75 23.84 -21.30
C GLY A 7 16.56 22.76 -20.24
N LEU A 8 16.13 21.54 -20.60
CA LEU A 8 16.22 20.37 -19.71
C LEU A 8 17.61 19.75 -19.89
N LEU A 9 18.46 19.88 -18.87
CA LEU A 9 19.80 19.33 -18.83
C LEU A 9 19.72 17.87 -18.32
N ILE A 10 19.87 16.89 -19.21
CA ILE A 10 19.97 15.48 -18.83
C ILE A 10 21.46 15.16 -18.62
N LEU A 11 21.86 15.01 -17.36
CA LEU A 11 23.18 14.53 -16.99
C LEU A 11 23.17 13.00 -16.98
N ALA A 12 23.69 12.38 -18.04
CA ALA A 12 23.98 10.95 -18.10
C ALA A 12 25.39 10.68 -17.55
N VAL A 13 25.53 9.81 -16.54
CA VAL A 13 26.83 9.27 -16.12
C VAL A 13 26.69 7.76 -15.84
N PRO A 14 27.61 6.91 -16.33
CA PRO A 14 27.37 5.48 -16.51
C PRO A 14 27.74 4.59 -15.31
N PHE A 15 27.00 3.49 -15.26
CA PHE A 15 27.26 2.15 -14.70
C PHE A 15 28.74 1.75 -14.55
N VAL A 16 29.16 1.33 -13.34
CA VAL A 16 30.29 0.38 -13.13
C VAL A 16 29.99 -0.57 -11.95
N LEU A 17 30.26 -1.85 -12.21
CA LEU A 17 30.08 -3.07 -11.42
C LEU A 17 30.86 -3.14 -10.09
N GLY A 18 30.37 -3.98 -9.17
CA GLY A 18 31.12 -4.49 -8.02
C GLY A 18 30.46 -5.72 -7.40
N PHE A 19 30.66 -6.90 -8.00
CA PHE A 19 30.26 -8.22 -7.52
C PHE A 19 31.50 -8.96 -6.99
N LEU A 20 31.32 -9.82 -5.97
CA LEU A 20 32.27 -10.74 -5.29
C LEU A 20 33.04 -10.21 -4.07
N ALA A 21 32.68 -10.71 -2.88
CA ALA A 21 33.43 -11.76 -2.17
C ALA A 21 32.88 -11.97 -0.74
N GLY A 22 32.77 -13.22 -0.29
CA GLY A 22 32.48 -13.53 1.13
C GLY A 22 31.96 -14.94 1.41
N TYR A 23 32.71 -15.96 0.99
CA TYR A 23 32.51 -17.35 1.42
C TYR A 23 32.99 -17.57 2.87
N LEU A 24 32.31 -18.48 3.59
CA LEU A 24 32.80 -19.35 4.67
C LEU A 24 33.22 -18.74 6.02
N VAL A 25 32.37 -18.91 7.04
CA VAL A 25 32.77 -19.53 8.32
C VAL A 25 31.67 -20.48 8.81
N ARG A 26 32.11 -21.71 9.09
CA ARG A 26 31.38 -22.85 9.66
C ARG A 26 31.78 -22.95 11.14
N GLY A 27 30.85 -23.15 12.07
CA GLY A 27 31.23 -23.57 13.42
C GLY A 27 30.20 -23.42 14.55
N SER A 28 29.49 -24.52 14.82
CA SER A 28 29.37 -25.18 16.15
C SER A 28 28.57 -24.54 17.30
N ARG A 29 27.51 -25.29 17.69
CA ARG A 29 27.11 -25.73 19.06
C ARG A 29 26.60 -24.73 20.12
N GLY A 30 25.55 -25.19 20.81
CA GLY A 30 25.02 -24.67 22.08
C GLY A 30 23.72 -23.89 21.83
N GLY A 31 22.52 -24.34 22.15
CA GLY A 31 22.14 -25.20 23.26
C GLY A 31 22.02 -24.36 24.52
N ASP A 32 20.97 -23.55 24.64
CA ASP A 32 20.32 -23.35 25.93
C ASP A 32 18.86 -22.94 25.80
N ARG A 33 18.05 -23.62 26.61
CA ARG A 33 16.62 -23.41 26.82
C ARG A 33 16.48 -22.20 27.75
N ILE A 34 15.62 -21.25 27.40
CA ILE A 34 15.06 -20.32 28.39
C ILE A 34 13.57 -20.60 28.47
N GLU A 35 13.19 -21.08 29.64
CA GLU A 35 11.83 -21.42 30.03
C GLU A 35 10.97 -20.15 30.14
N VAL A 36 9.77 -20.29 29.57
CA VAL A 36 8.62 -19.43 29.77
C VAL A 36 8.17 -19.57 31.22
N ARG A 37 8.06 -18.46 31.97
CA ARG A 37 7.25 -18.40 33.20
C ARG A 37 6.13 -17.39 33.01
N ALA A 38 4.94 -17.94 32.76
CA ALA A 38 3.67 -17.27 32.95
C ALA A 38 3.29 -17.36 34.43
N GLU A 39 2.71 -16.31 35.00
CA GLU A 39 1.91 -16.38 36.23
C GLU A 39 1.02 -15.13 36.36
N ALA A 40 -0.29 -15.37 36.36
CA ALA A 40 -1.41 -14.57 36.88
C ALA A 40 -2.48 -15.59 37.31
N PRO A 41 -3.60 -15.26 38.01
CA PRO A 41 -4.03 -14.04 38.72
C PRO A 41 -4.60 -14.33 40.15
N ALA A 42 -5.07 -13.30 40.88
CA ALA A 42 -6.23 -13.32 41.83
C ALA A 42 -6.33 -11.96 42.57
N GLU A 43 -7.36 -11.15 42.31
CA GLU A 43 -8.57 -10.90 43.15
C GLU A 43 -8.34 -10.27 44.54
N SER A 44 -8.87 -9.07 44.80
CA SER A 44 -10.18 -8.87 45.47
C SER A 44 -10.43 -7.41 45.91
N ALA A 45 -11.71 -7.09 46.07
CA ALA A 45 -12.34 -5.77 46.28
C ALA A 45 -12.09 -5.08 47.64
N ALA A 46 -12.29 -3.76 47.70
CA ALA A 46 -13.38 -3.12 48.46
C ALA A 46 -13.32 -1.58 48.41
N GLN A 47 -14.52 -0.99 48.41
CA GLN A 47 -14.91 0.41 48.26
C GLN A 47 -14.76 1.25 49.53
N THR A 48 -14.72 2.59 49.37
CA THR A 48 -15.47 3.65 50.11
C THR A 48 -15.02 5.02 49.55
N GLY A 49 -15.82 6.05 49.25
CA GLY A 49 -17.24 6.36 49.39
C GLY A 49 -17.47 7.87 49.13
N ALA A 50 -18.74 8.24 48.89
CA ALA A 50 -19.43 9.55 49.00
C ALA A 50 -18.97 10.74 48.12
N GLU A 51 -19.80 11.18 47.14
CA GLU A 51 -20.84 12.28 47.21
C GLU A 51 -20.20 13.68 47.00
N GLU A 52 -20.73 14.68 46.30
CA GLU A 52 -21.98 14.96 45.60
C GLU A 52 -21.81 16.25 44.74
N CYS A 53 -22.63 16.37 43.68
CA CYS A 53 -23.37 17.55 43.15
C CYS A 53 -22.73 18.92 42.81
N ALA A 54 -22.95 19.36 41.56
CA ALA A 54 -23.57 20.65 41.14
C ALA A 54 -23.27 20.91 39.63
N GLU A 55 -24.23 20.72 38.73
CA GLU A 55 -25.09 21.74 38.11
C GLU A 55 -24.46 22.64 37.02
N CYS A 56 -25.16 22.59 35.89
CA CYS A 56 -25.21 23.39 34.67
C CYS A 56 -24.64 24.83 34.65
N ALA A 57 -23.88 25.10 33.58
CA ALA A 57 -23.91 26.40 32.89
C ALA A 57 -23.58 26.20 31.40
N ASP A 58 -24.54 26.56 30.54
CA ASP A 58 -24.31 26.95 29.16
C ASP A 58 -23.29 28.09 29.12
N GLU A 59 -22.19 27.91 28.41
CA GLU A 59 -21.44 29.05 27.88
C GLU A 59 -21.45 28.98 26.36
N ALA A 60 -22.16 29.97 25.82
CA ALA A 60 -22.36 30.24 24.42
C ALA A 60 -21.04 30.29 23.65
N GLU A 61 -21.08 29.81 22.42
CA GLU A 61 -20.07 30.11 21.43
C GLU A 61 -19.85 31.61 21.35
N ALA A 62 -18.66 32.04 21.77
CA ALA A 62 -18.15 33.35 21.42
C ALA A 62 -17.82 33.31 19.92
N VAL A 63 -18.76 33.79 19.11
CA VAL A 63 -18.48 34.25 17.74
C VAL A 63 -17.53 35.44 17.87
N PHE A 64 -16.23 35.17 17.81
CA PHE A 64 -15.23 36.20 17.61
C PHE A 64 -15.31 36.63 16.14
N ASP A 65 -15.78 37.87 15.94
CA ASP A 65 -15.75 38.57 14.65
C ASP A 65 -14.29 38.94 14.37
N ASP A 66 -13.63 38.17 13.52
CA ASP A 66 -12.21 38.26 13.18
C ASP A 66 -12.00 39.46 12.21
N VAL A 67 -12.10 40.68 12.77
CA VAL A 67 -12.12 41.95 12.02
C VAL A 67 -10.72 42.43 11.59
N ASP A 68 -9.64 41.80 12.03
CA ASP A 68 -8.25 42.21 11.72
C ASP A 68 -7.44 41.24 10.83
N GLY A 69 -8.01 40.11 10.40
CA GLY A 69 -7.42 39.27 9.35
C GLY A 69 -6.02 38.71 9.68
N LEU A 70 -5.70 38.59 10.97
CA LEU A 70 -4.47 38.01 11.50
C LEU A 70 -4.75 36.71 12.27
N GLY A 71 -5.80 35.98 11.92
CA GLY A 71 -6.02 34.62 12.41
C GLY A 71 -4.74 33.81 12.24
N GLU A 72 -4.20 33.32 13.35
CA GLU A 72 -3.07 32.40 13.35
C GLU A 72 -3.42 31.26 12.39
N LYS A 73 -2.70 31.16 11.26
CA LYS A 73 -2.86 30.00 10.39
C LYS A 73 -2.54 28.79 11.25
N PRO A 74 -3.46 27.83 11.40
CA PRO A 74 -3.19 26.66 12.23
C PRO A 74 -1.87 26.03 11.76
N GLU A 75 -0.91 25.94 12.67
CA GLU A 75 0.37 25.32 12.36
C GLU A 75 0.11 23.87 11.95
N ARG A 76 0.54 23.52 10.73
CA ARG A 76 0.45 22.17 10.18
C ARG A 76 1.22 21.20 11.09
N LYS A 77 0.51 20.46 11.95
CA LYS A 77 1.12 19.47 12.84
C LYS A 77 1.47 18.22 12.04
N GLU A 78 2.75 18.09 11.68
CA GLU A 78 3.26 16.87 11.03
C GLU A 78 3.38 15.73 12.05
N ILE A 79 2.81 14.57 11.75
CA ILE A 79 2.95 13.36 12.57
C ILE A 79 4.06 12.50 11.99
N ILE A 80 5.13 12.29 12.78
CA ILE A 80 6.31 11.56 12.32
C ILE A 80 6.30 10.11 12.78
N TYR A 81 6.36 9.17 11.84
CA TYR A 81 6.51 7.73 12.11
C TYR A 81 7.99 7.29 12.03
N TYR A 82 8.62 7.15 13.20
CA TYR A 82 10.08 6.98 13.39
C TYR A 82 10.67 5.61 13.05
N ARG A 83 9.91 4.68 12.46
CA ARG A 83 10.47 3.37 12.12
C ARG A 83 11.44 3.43 10.94
N ASP A 84 12.48 2.60 10.96
CA ASP A 84 13.36 2.41 9.82
C ASP A 84 12.58 1.89 8.60
N ARG A 85 12.93 2.42 7.43
CA ARG A 85 12.37 1.93 6.17
C ARG A 85 12.91 0.51 5.90
N LEU A 86 12.01 -0.44 5.65
CA LEU A 86 12.42 -1.78 5.25
C LEU A 86 13.18 -1.75 3.92
N PRO A 87 14.12 -2.69 3.68
CA PRO A 87 14.85 -2.78 2.42
C PRO A 87 13.96 -3.38 1.31
N TYR A 88 12.97 -2.62 0.82
CA TYR A 88 11.94 -3.08 -0.12
C TYR A 88 12.50 -3.75 -1.37
N ALA A 89 13.54 -3.20 -1.98
CA ALA A 89 14.15 -3.76 -3.18
C ALA A 89 14.74 -5.18 -2.98
N ARG A 90 15.02 -5.57 -1.72
CA ARG A 90 15.48 -6.90 -1.36
C ARG A 90 14.32 -7.81 -0.92
N LEU A 91 13.39 -7.27 -0.14
CA LEU A 91 12.27 -8.04 0.42
C LEU A 91 11.17 -8.34 -0.61
N PHE A 92 10.93 -7.40 -1.51
CA PHE A 92 9.89 -7.44 -2.54
C PHE A 92 10.56 -7.51 -3.91
N ALA A 93 11.21 -8.64 -4.16
CA ALA A 93 12.01 -8.90 -5.35
C ALA A 93 11.54 -10.17 -6.07
N ASP A 94 10.27 -10.56 -5.90
CA ASP A 94 9.72 -11.70 -6.63
C ASP A 94 9.86 -11.48 -8.14
N LEU A 95 10.24 -12.54 -8.85
CA LEU A 95 10.53 -12.49 -10.27
C LEU A 95 9.22 -12.38 -11.07
N ASN A 96 9.23 -11.61 -12.16
CA ASN A 96 8.07 -11.47 -13.04
C ASN A 96 7.56 -12.83 -13.55
N GLU A 97 8.47 -13.78 -13.78
CA GLU A 97 8.11 -15.15 -14.16
C GLU A 97 7.32 -15.89 -13.08
N ALA A 98 7.59 -15.63 -11.79
CA ALA A 98 6.85 -16.22 -10.68
C ALA A 98 5.43 -15.64 -10.61
N HIS A 99 5.29 -14.32 -10.73
CA HIS A 99 4.00 -13.64 -10.85
C HIS A 99 3.17 -14.21 -11.99
N LEU A 100 3.75 -14.30 -13.20
CA LEU A 100 3.06 -14.83 -14.38
C LEU A 100 2.65 -16.30 -14.22
N ARG A 101 3.47 -17.11 -13.54
CA ARG A 101 3.16 -18.52 -13.26
C ARG A 101 1.94 -18.66 -12.35
N VAL A 102 1.91 -17.92 -11.24
CA VAL A 102 0.76 -17.92 -10.31
C VAL A 102 -0.48 -17.37 -11.00
N ALA A 103 -0.32 -16.28 -11.74
CA ALA A 103 -1.41 -15.64 -12.48
C ALA A 103 -2.07 -16.59 -13.49
N ARG A 104 -1.28 -17.34 -14.27
CA ARG A 104 -1.79 -18.38 -15.17
C ARG A 104 -2.49 -19.53 -14.46
N GLN A 105 -2.02 -19.88 -13.26
CA GLN A 105 -2.53 -21.02 -12.51
C GLN A 105 -3.86 -20.72 -11.83
N LEU A 106 -4.03 -19.51 -11.29
CA LEU A 106 -5.19 -19.13 -10.48
C LEU A 106 -6.18 -18.22 -11.22
N GLY A 107 -5.71 -17.52 -12.25
CA GLY A 107 -6.48 -16.51 -12.95
C GLY A 107 -7.33 -17.04 -14.10
N LEU A 108 -7.70 -16.11 -14.97
CA LEU A 108 -8.49 -16.37 -16.17
C LEU A 108 -7.78 -17.37 -17.09
N GLN A 109 -8.54 -18.35 -17.60
CA GLN A 109 -8.02 -19.32 -18.59
C GLN A 109 -7.80 -18.68 -19.96
N GLU A 110 -8.66 -17.72 -20.31
CA GLU A 110 -8.58 -16.94 -21.55
C GLU A 110 -8.38 -15.47 -21.18
N ILE A 111 -7.33 -14.87 -21.74
CA ILE A 111 -7.02 -13.45 -21.52
C ILE A 111 -7.97 -12.60 -22.37
N PRO A 112 -8.53 -11.53 -21.82
CA PRO A 112 -9.36 -10.61 -22.58
C PRO A 112 -8.56 -9.81 -23.61
N LYS A 113 -9.05 -9.76 -24.85
CA LYS A 113 -8.37 -9.04 -25.94
C LYS A 113 -8.66 -7.54 -25.89
N THR A 114 -9.94 -7.19 -25.75
CA THR A 114 -10.43 -5.81 -25.64
C THR A 114 -11.25 -5.65 -24.37
N ARG A 115 -11.60 -4.41 -24.02
CA ARG A 115 -12.38 -4.11 -22.80
C ARG A 115 -13.83 -4.58 -22.89
N GLU A 116 -14.32 -4.88 -24.08
CA GLU A 116 -15.65 -5.43 -24.35
C GLU A 116 -15.64 -6.96 -24.42
N ASP A 117 -14.46 -7.57 -24.60
CA ASP A 117 -14.28 -8.99 -24.91
C ASP A 117 -13.89 -9.82 -23.67
N PHE A 118 -14.62 -9.64 -22.56
CA PHE A 118 -14.38 -10.43 -21.36
C PHE A 118 -15.65 -10.80 -20.61
N SER A 119 -15.68 -12.01 -20.06
CA SER A 119 -16.78 -12.44 -19.20
C SER A 119 -16.59 -11.88 -17.80
N HIS A 120 -17.60 -11.20 -17.27
CA HIS A 120 -17.63 -10.80 -15.87
C HIS A 120 -17.81 -11.99 -14.90
N LYS A 121 -18.05 -13.20 -15.42
CA LYS A 121 -18.29 -14.37 -14.58
C LYS A 121 -17.01 -14.76 -13.82
N GLY A 122 -17.10 -14.82 -12.49
CA GLY A 122 -15.96 -15.11 -11.62
C GLY A 122 -15.00 -13.95 -11.45
N LEU A 123 -15.37 -12.75 -11.92
CA LEU A 123 -14.67 -11.50 -11.67
C LEU A 123 -15.49 -10.61 -10.74
N VAL A 124 -14.79 -9.99 -9.80
CA VAL A 124 -15.31 -9.00 -8.86
C VAL A 124 -14.90 -7.63 -9.35
N ARG A 125 -15.87 -6.72 -9.47
CA ARG A 125 -15.59 -5.32 -9.73
C ARG A 125 -15.03 -4.68 -8.47
N ILE A 126 -13.87 -4.04 -8.58
CA ILE A 126 -13.25 -3.30 -7.48
C ILE A 126 -13.75 -1.86 -7.54
N GLU A 127 -14.25 -1.38 -6.42
CA GLU A 127 -14.80 -0.04 -6.23
C GLU A 127 -14.21 0.58 -4.97
N ASP A 128 -14.31 1.90 -4.88
CA ASP A 128 -13.93 2.67 -3.70
C ASP A 128 -14.70 2.16 -2.47
N ASN A 129 -14.04 2.13 -1.32
CA ASN A 129 -14.64 1.74 -0.07
C ASN A 129 -13.96 2.43 1.12
N GLU A 130 -14.22 1.94 2.33
CA GLU A 130 -13.65 2.49 3.58
C GLU A 130 -12.12 2.34 3.69
N HIS A 131 -11.47 1.45 2.92
CA HIS A 131 -10.05 1.15 3.08
C HIS A 131 -9.20 1.40 1.83
N LEU A 132 -9.82 1.54 0.66
CA LEU A 132 -9.13 1.81 -0.59
C LEU A 132 -9.93 2.71 -1.53
N VAL A 133 -9.22 3.35 -2.45
CA VAL A 133 -9.74 4.08 -3.60
C VAL A 133 -9.10 3.52 -4.86
N VAL A 134 -9.90 3.35 -5.91
CA VAL A 134 -9.43 2.95 -7.24
C VAL A 134 -9.05 4.21 -8.02
N ASP A 135 -7.80 4.26 -8.47
CA ASP A 135 -7.30 5.37 -9.26
C ASP A 135 -7.91 5.43 -10.66
N GLU A 136 -7.63 6.50 -11.42
CA GLU A 136 -8.05 6.57 -12.81
C GLU A 136 -7.30 5.54 -13.69
N LEU A 137 -8.01 4.48 -14.09
CA LEU A 137 -7.42 3.34 -14.80
C LEU A 137 -7.27 3.58 -16.31
N GLN A 138 -6.14 4.19 -16.71
CA GLN A 138 -5.84 4.47 -18.13
C GLN A 138 -5.57 3.22 -18.97
N TYR A 139 -4.93 2.21 -18.37
CA TYR A 139 -4.44 1.00 -19.05
C TYR A 139 -4.86 -0.28 -18.32
N SER A 140 -5.97 -0.24 -17.60
CA SER A 140 -6.57 -1.40 -16.95
C SER A 140 -8.07 -1.16 -16.75
N ILE A 141 -8.77 -2.19 -16.30
CA ILE A 141 -10.19 -2.17 -15.95
C ILE A 141 -10.37 -2.68 -14.51
N PRO A 142 -11.43 -2.24 -13.79
CA PRO A 142 -11.50 -2.41 -12.34
C PRO A 142 -12.04 -3.79 -11.95
N TYR A 143 -11.38 -4.85 -12.40
CA TYR A 143 -11.81 -6.22 -12.15
C TYR A 143 -10.65 -7.08 -11.67
N LEU A 144 -10.97 -8.01 -10.77
CA LEU A 144 -10.08 -9.07 -10.29
C LEU A 144 -10.87 -10.38 -10.18
N THR A 145 -10.18 -11.50 -10.15
CA THR A 145 -10.73 -12.77 -9.67
C THR A 145 -11.15 -12.67 -8.20
N GLU A 146 -12.07 -13.52 -7.76
CA GLU A 146 -12.58 -13.52 -6.37
C GLU A 146 -11.45 -13.60 -5.33
N GLY A 147 -10.52 -14.57 -5.46
CA GLY A 147 -9.38 -14.70 -4.54
C GLY A 147 -8.43 -13.51 -4.55
N ALA A 148 -8.24 -12.84 -5.69
CA ALA A 148 -7.42 -11.64 -5.75
C ALA A 148 -8.12 -10.41 -5.16
N ALA A 149 -9.44 -10.28 -5.34
CA ALA A 149 -10.23 -9.24 -4.69
C ALA A 149 -10.23 -9.41 -3.16
N GLU A 150 -10.40 -10.64 -2.66
CA GLU A 150 -10.31 -10.95 -1.23
C GLU A 150 -8.96 -10.50 -0.65
N GLU A 151 -7.86 -10.84 -1.34
CA GLU A 151 -6.52 -10.49 -0.91
C GLU A 151 -6.26 -8.98 -0.92
N LEU A 152 -6.72 -8.27 -1.95
CA LEU A 152 -6.64 -6.81 -2.01
C LEU A 152 -7.38 -6.17 -0.82
N TYR A 153 -8.62 -6.61 -0.55
CA TYR A 153 -9.39 -6.06 0.56
C TYR A 153 -8.79 -6.42 1.92
N ARG A 154 -8.17 -7.59 2.05
CA ARG A 154 -7.43 -8.00 3.25
C ARG A 154 -6.23 -7.08 3.50
N ILE A 155 -5.42 -6.82 2.48
CA ILE A 155 -4.28 -5.89 2.58
C ILE A 155 -4.76 -4.48 2.96
N ALA A 156 -5.84 -3.99 2.33
CA ALA A 156 -6.40 -2.67 2.63
C ALA A 156 -6.91 -2.55 4.07
N ARG A 157 -7.64 -3.57 4.56
CA ARG A 157 -8.06 -3.64 5.98
C ARG A 157 -6.88 -3.66 6.92
N ALA A 158 -5.92 -4.56 6.68
CA ALA A 158 -4.74 -4.71 7.52
C ALA A 158 -3.90 -3.41 7.58
N PHE A 159 -3.87 -2.64 6.49
CA PHE A 159 -3.27 -1.31 6.46
C PHE A 159 -4.02 -0.31 7.35
N SER A 160 -5.35 -0.18 7.20
CA SER A 160 -6.16 0.71 8.05
C SER A 160 -6.07 0.32 9.54
N ASP A 161 -6.16 -0.97 9.86
CA ASP A 161 -6.00 -1.50 11.22
C ASP A 161 -4.60 -1.22 11.79
N SER A 162 -3.57 -1.30 10.93
CA SER A 162 -2.19 -0.99 11.31
C SER A 162 -1.97 0.50 11.59
N LEU A 163 -2.66 1.40 10.87
CA LEU A 163 -2.63 2.83 11.17
C LEU A 163 -3.31 3.11 12.52
N LYS A 164 -4.52 2.57 12.72
CA LYS A 164 -5.30 2.73 13.95
C LYS A 164 -4.55 2.21 15.19
N SER A 165 -4.00 1.00 15.12
CA SER A 165 -3.25 0.39 16.23
C SER A 165 -1.95 1.16 16.59
N LYS A 166 -1.39 1.90 15.64
CA LYS A 166 -0.21 2.75 15.84
C LYS A 166 -0.57 4.19 16.19
N ASN A 167 -1.85 4.52 16.37
CA ASN A 167 -2.36 5.86 16.61
C ASN A 167 -1.90 6.87 15.54
N LEU A 168 -1.94 6.43 14.28
CA LEU A 168 -1.63 7.23 13.10
C LEU A 168 -2.91 7.73 12.43
N LEU A 169 -2.79 8.72 11.55
CA LEU A 169 -3.92 9.24 10.77
C LEU A 169 -4.49 8.16 9.85
N ASP A 170 -5.80 8.22 9.62
CA ASP A 170 -6.48 7.29 8.72
C ASP A 170 -6.19 7.66 7.27
N TYR A 171 -5.82 6.66 6.49
CA TYR A 171 -5.55 6.80 5.06
C TYR A 171 -6.03 5.54 4.36
N LYS A 172 -6.53 5.74 3.13
CA LYS A 172 -6.92 4.67 2.21
C LYS A 172 -5.78 4.38 1.24
N LEU A 173 -5.64 3.11 0.88
CA LEU A 173 -4.74 2.69 -0.18
C LEU A 173 -5.26 3.17 -1.54
N VAL A 174 -4.35 3.51 -2.45
CA VAL A 174 -4.71 3.88 -3.83
C VAL A 174 -4.29 2.75 -4.77
N VAL A 175 -5.27 2.13 -5.42
CA VAL A 175 -5.07 1.02 -6.36
C VAL A 175 -4.89 1.59 -7.77
N SER A 176 -3.69 1.46 -8.32
CA SER A 176 -3.29 2.12 -9.58
C SER A 176 -3.40 1.24 -10.82
N SER A 177 -3.48 -0.09 -10.67
CA SER A 177 -3.71 -1.00 -11.80
C SER A 177 -4.34 -2.32 -11.35
N LEU A 178 -5.18 -2.90 -12.21
CA LEU A 178 -5.99 -4.10 -11.97
C LEU A 178 -5.92 -5.01 -13.21
N LEU A 179 -7.02 -5.60 -13.69
CA LEU A 179 -7.04 -6.41 -14.91
C LEU A 179 -6.67 -5.60 -16.16
N ARG A 180 -5.79 -6.14 -17.00
CA ARG A 180 -5.43 -5.55 -18.31
C ARG A 180 -5.89 -6.45 -19.45
N THR A 181 -6.34 -5.86 -20.53
CA THR A 181 -6.57 -6.57 -21.80
C THR A 181 -5.30 -6.62 -22.64
N GLU A 182 -5.24 -7.47 -23.66
CA GLU A 182 -4.13 -7.44 -24.63
C GLU A 182 -3.99 -6.05 -25.26
N GLU A 183 -5.10 -5.42 -25.63
CA GLU A 183 -5.13 -4.05 -26.16
C GLU A 183 -4.56 -3.02 -25.17
N ASP A 184 -4.89 -3.14 -23.87
CA ASP A 184 -4.36 -2.25 -22.84
C ASP A 184 -2.83 -2.38 -22.70
N VAL A 185 -2.30 -3.61 -22.72
CA VAL A 185 -0.85 -3.88 -22.70
C VAL A 185 -0.18 -3.23 -23.91
N ASP A 186 -0.77 -3.40 -25.07
CA ASP A 186 -0.30 -2.85 -26.33
C ASP A 186 -0.27 -1.32 -26.34
N ARG A 187 -1.33 -0.68 -25.82
CA ARG A 187 -1.40 0.78 -25.65
C ARG A 187 -0.33 1.29 -24.69
N LEU A 188 -0.16 0.64 -23.54
CA LEU A 188 0.85 1.01 -22.53
C LEU A 188 2.28 0.94 -23.07
N ARG A 189 2.58 -0.07 -23.89
CA ARG A 189 3.90 -0.20 -24.53
C ARG A 189 4.17 0.95 -25.49
N ARG A 190 3.18 1.29 -26.33
CA ARG A 190 3.28 2.40 -27.28
C ARG A 190 3.38 3.76 -26.60
N SER A 191 2.81 3.93 -25.41
CA SER A 191 2.85 5.20 -24.66
C SER A 191 4.22 5.50 -24.02
N GLY A 192 5.21 4.60 -24.15
CA GLY A 192 6.57 4.86 -23.69
C GLY A 192 7.03 4.00 -22.52
N ASN A 193 6.32 2.91 -22.19
CA ASN A 193 6.81 1.88 -21.28
C ASN A 193 7.34 0.67 -22.06
N PRO A 194 8.61 0.67 -22.52
CA PRO A 194 9.19 -0.48 -23.22
C PRO A 194 9.38 -1.70 -22.30
N ASN A 195 9.30 -1.53 -20.98
CA ASN A 195 9.43 -2.61 -20.01
C ASN A 195 8.12 -3.38 -19.80
N ALA A 196 6.98 -2.87 -20.30
CA ALA A 196 5.74 -3.62 -20.30
C ALA A 196 5.88 -4.87 -21.20
N SER A 197 5.89 -6.03 -20.57
CA SER A 197 6.03 -7.32 -21.24
C SER A 197 4.76 -7.70 -22.00
N ASP A 198 4.90 -8.39 -23.14
CA ASP A 198 3.79 -8.98 -23.90
C ASP A 198 2.88 -9.88 -23.02
N ASN A 199 3.46 -10.54 -22.02
CA ASN A 199 2.78 -11.43 -21.08
C ASN A 199 2.65 -10.79 -19.69
N SER A 200 1.80 -9.77 -19.57
CA SER A 200 1.54 -9.13 -18.28
C SER A 200 0.76 -10.06 -17.34
N ALA A 201 1.19 -10.19 -16.08
CA ALA A 201 0.46 -10.94 -15.06
C ALA A 201 -0.92 -10.32 -14.73
N HIS A 202 -1.11 -9.02 -15.03
CA HIS A 202 -2.41 -8.36 -14.91
C HIS A 202 -3.48 -8.95 -15.83
N CYS A 203 -3.09 -9.52 -16.96
CA CYS A 203 -4.03 -10.07 -17.94
C CYS A 203 -4.86 -11.24 -17.44
N TYR A 204 -4.46 -11.85 -16.32
CA TYR A 204 -5.15 -13.00 -15.73
C TYR A 204 -6.09 -12.60 -14.58
N GLY A 205 -6.18 -11.31 -14.23
CA GLY A 205 -7.11 -10.83 -13.19
C GLY A 205 -6.71 -11.19 -11.76
N THR A 206 -5.49 -11.67 -11.53
CA THR A 206 -4.99 -12.04 -10.18
C THR A 206 -4.01 -11.02 -9.61
N THR A 207 -3.70 -9.98 -10.38
CA THR A 207 -2.58 -9.08 -10.12
C THR A 207 -3.07 -7.64 -10.10
N PHE A 208 -2.60 -6.90 -9.10
CA PHE A 208 -2.96 -5.50 -8.88
C PHE A 208 -1.75 -4.71 -8.39
N ASP A 209 -1.77 -3.42 -8.67
CA ASP A 209 -0.73 -2.48 -8.27
C ASP A 209 -1.28 -1.52 -7.23
N ILE A 210 -0.56 -1.37 -6.12
CA ILE A 210 -0.83 -0.36 -5.09
C ILE A 210 0.29 0.67 -5.14
N THR A 211 -0.04 1.94 -5.37
CA THR A 211 0.98 2.99 -5.39
C THR A 211 1.51 3.26 -3.99
N TYR A 212 2.81 3.55 -3.88
CA TYR A 212 3.43 3.95 -2.60
C TYR A 212 3.74 5.45 -2.54
N THR A 213 3.40 6.20 -3.57
CA THR A 213 3.64 7.66 -3.63
C THR A 213 2.38 8.47 -3.36
N ARG A 214 1.20 7.84 -3.38
CA ARG A 214 -0.09 8.49 -3.13
C ARG A 214 -0.92 7.65 -2.17
N TYR A 215 -1.62 8.35 -1.29
CA TYR A 215 -2.58 7.80 -0.34
C TYR A 215 -3.75 8.78 -0.29
N TYR A 216 -4.94 8.27 -0.02
CA TYR A 216 -6.14 9.09 0.04
C TYR A 216 -6.55 9.31 1.50
N SER A 217 -6.90 10.54 1.86
CA SER A 217 -7.43 10.90 3.18
C SER A 217 -8.78 11.57 2.98
N GLU A 218 -9.75 11.19 3.81
CA GLU A 218 -11.03 11.89 3.95
C GLU A 218 -10.96 12.93 5.09
N ASP A 219 -9.88 12.92 5.87
CA ASP A 219 -9.66 13.92 6.92
C ASP A 219 -9.38 15.29 6.27
N GLU A 220 -10.26 16.24 6.56
CA GLU A 220 -10.14 17.65 6.16
C GLU A 220 -9.24 18.45 7.12
N SER A 221 -8.70 17.82 8.18
CA SER A 221 -7.77 18.47 9.10
C SER A 221 -6.43 18.79 8.44
N GLU A 222 -5.71 19.73 9.05
CA GLU A 222 -4.34 20.09 8.64
C GLU A 222 -3.28 19.05 9.05
N ALA A 223 -3.68 18.00 9.79
CA ALA A 223 -2.78 16.92 10.16
C ALA A 223 -2.48 16.08 8.91
N PHE A 224 -1.21 15.74 8.73
CA PHE A 224 -0.80 14.99 7.55
C PHE A 224 0.41 14.11 7.84
N MET A 225 0.42 12.95 7.17
CA MET A 225 1.57 12.05 7.10
C MET A 225 2.15 12.03 5.70
N GLN A 226 3.48 12.00 5.61
CA GLN A 226 4.18 11.92 4.34
C GLN A 226 3.98 10.52 3.73
N PRO A 227 3.88 10.39 2.38
CA PRO A 227 3.68 9.09 1.73
C PRO A 227 4.72 8.04 2.11
N PHE A 228 5.97 8.43 2.37
CA PHE A 228 7.02 7.50 2.78
C PHE A 228 6.77 6.87 4.16
N GLU A 229 6.02 7.55 5.04
CA GLU A 229 5.66 7.08 6.38
C GLU A 229 4.56 6.04 6.30
N LEU A 230 3.52 6.34 5.52
CA LEU A 230 2.45 5.39 5.19
C LEU A 230 3.01 4.16 4.46
N THR A 231 4.00 4.36 3.59
CA THR A 231 4.69 3.26 2.90
C THR A 231 5.40 2.32 3.89
N LYS A 232 5.90 2.81 5.04
CA LYS A 232 6.49 1.93 6.07
C LYS A 232 5.44 0.98 6.62
N VAL A 233 4.25 1.48 6.92
CA VAL A 233 3.12 0.67 7.42
C VAL A 233 2.67 -0.33 6.36
N LEU A 234 2.48 0.11 5.12
CA LEU A 234 2.13 -0.79 4.01
C LEU A 234 3.21 -1.86 3.79
N GLY A 235 4.48 -1.50 3.91
CA GLY A 235 5.59 -2.45 3.80
C GLY A 235 5.59 -3.54 4.88
N GLU A 236 5.14 -3.24 6.09
CA GLU A 236 4.94 -4.26 7.14
C GLU A 236 3.82 -5.23 6.76
N VAL A 237 2.65 -4.69 6.37
CA VAL A 237 1.49 -5.49 5.96
C VAL A 237 1.82 -6.41 4.79
N LEU A 238 2.46 -5.89 3.74
CA LEU A 238 2.85 -6.70 2.57
C LEU A 238 3.88 -7.76 2.92
N LEU A 239 4.77 -7.50 3.89
CA LEU A 239 5.72 -8.50 4.35
C LEU A 239 5.01 -9.63 5.10
N ASP A 240 4.01 -9.32 5.93
CA ASP A 240 3.22 -10.31 6.67
C ASP A 240 2.39 -11.18 5.72
N GLU A 241 1.68 -10.59 4.76
CA GLU A 241 0.89 -11.34 3.77
C GLU A 241 1.77 -12.20 2.84
N LYS A 242 2.95 -11.69 2.46
CA LYS A 242 3.96 -12.47 1.72
C LYS A 242 4.48 -13.65 2.55
N ASN A 243 4.80 -13.43 3.83
CA ASN A 243 5.27 -14.49 4.74
C ASN A 243 4.18 -15.54 5.00
N ALA A 244 2.90 -15.15 4.95
CA ALA A 244 1.75 -16.04 4.98
C ALA A 244 1.51 -16.78 3.65
N ALA A 245 2.38 -16.58 2.65
CA ALA A 245 2.28 -17.14 1.30
C ALA A 245 0.98 -16.79 0.57
N ARG A 246 0.35 -15.66 0.91
CA ARG A 246 -0.90 -15.20 0.32
C ARG A 246 -0.71 -14.38 -0.95
N CYS A 247 0.46 -13.79 -1.13
CA CYS A 247 0.80 -13.06 -2.34
C CYS A 247 2.29 -13.10 -2.70
N LEU A 248 2.58 -12.82 -3.97
CA LEU A 248 3.89 -12.41 -4.44
C LEU A 248 3.93 -10.88 -4.53
N VAL A 249 5.07 -10.28 -4.22
CA VAL A 249 5.25 -8.82 -4.17
C VAL A 249 6.56 -8.42 -4.82
N LYS A 250 6.47 -7.48 -5.75
CA LYS A 250 7.60 -6.82 -6.38
C LYS A 250 7.52 -5.31 -6.18
N TYR A 251 8.60 -4.72 -5.67
CA TYR A 251 8.73 -3.28 -5.52
C TYR A 251 9.21 -2.65 -6.83
N GLU A 252 8.32 -1.93 -7.53
CA GLU A 252 8.59 -1.34 -8.84
C GLU A 252 8.88 0.15 -8.73
N LYS A 253 10.17 0.51 -8.75
CA LYS A 253 10.61 1.90 -8.59
C LYS A 253 10.21 2.82 -9.73
N GLN A 254 10.16 2.30 -10.95
CA GLN A 254 9.88 3.07 -12.17
C GLN A 254 8.38 3.37 -12.29
N GLU A 255 7.54 2.41 -11.95
CA GLU A 255 6.07 2.54 -11.99
C GLU A 255 5.48 3.10 -10.68
N HIS A 256 6.33 3.31 -9.66
CA HIS A 256 5.94 3.86 -8.35
C HIS A 256 4.86 3.05 -7.61
N CYS A 257 4.92 1.72 -7.70
CA CYS A 257 3.98 0.82 -7.06
C CYS A 257 4.63 -0.42 -6.41
N PHE A 258 3.85 -1.09 -5.57
CA PHE A 258 4.01 -2.51 -5.28
C PHE A 258 3.16 -3.29 -6.26
N HIS A 259 3.81 -4.14 -7.07
CA HIS A 259 3.17 -5.07 -7.98
C HIS A 259 2.88 -6.38 -7.23
N ILE A 260 1.61 -6.72 -7.09
CA ILE A 260 1.15 -7.78 -6.19
C ILE A 260 0.33 -8.79 -6.99
N THR A 261 0.70 -10.07 -6.92
CA THR A 261 -0.11 -11.17 -7.46
C THR A 261 -0.63 -12.02 -6.31
N SER A 262 -1.94 -12.17 -6.20
CA SER A 262 -2.57 -13.03 -5.21
C SER A 262 -2.28 -14.51 -5.47
N CYS A 263 -2.00 -15.25 -4.40
CA CYS A 263 -1.89 -16.71 -4.36
C CYS A 263 -3.18 -17.37 -3.84
N VAL A 264 -4.21 -16.57 -3.56
CA VAL A 264 -5.53 -17.02 -3.09
C VAL A 264 -6.40 -17.37 -4.30
N LYS A 265 -7.13 -18.48 -4.20
CA LYS A 265 -7.99 -19.00 -5.27
C LYS A 265 -9.41 -18.46 -5.15
#